data_AF-A0A2G2ZAN8-F1
#
_entry.id   AF-A0A2G2ZAN8-F1
#
_cell.length_a   1.000
_cell.length_b   1.000
_cell.length_c   1.000
_cell.angle_alpha   90.00
_cell.angle_beta   90.00
_cell.angle_gamma   90.00
#
_symmetry.space_group_name_H-M   'P 1'
#
loop_
_entity.id
_entity.type
_entity.pdbx_description
1 polymer ?
#
loop_
_entity_poly.entity_id
_entity_poly.type
_entity_poly.pdbx_seq_one_letter_code
_entity_poly.pdbx_strand_id
1 'polypeptide(L)'
;MDASCIPKWYTHNMDFQLDYEDWLATECGSPPPEKWRKQMFFIAREKLKTQPEIYRDQWDDNDLIIQAHQDFAKYITDLAQVQKLST
;
A
#
# COMPACT_ATOMS: atom_id res chain seq x y z
N MET A 1 28.54 -6.33 20.26
CA MET A 1 27.91 -5.86 19.02
C MET A 1 26.54 -6.50 18.96
N ASP A 2 25.49 -5.76 18.61
CA ASP A 2 24.20 -6.38 18.31
C ASP A 2 24.40 -7.39 17.18
N ALA A 3 23.71 -8.54 17.24
CA ALA A 3 23.97 -9.71 16.40
C ALA A 3 23.84 -9.43 14.88
N SER A 4 23.23 -8.31 14.49
CA SER A 4 22.97 -7.93 13.11
C SER A 4 24.02 -6.99 12.50
N CYS A 5 24.95 -6.43 13.28
CA CYS A 5 25.89 -5.38 12.81
C CYS A 5 25.21 -4.14 12.18
N ILE A 6 23.91 -3.94 12.40
CA ILE A 6 23.14 -2.83 11.86
C ILE A 6 23.27 -1.61 12.78
N PRO A 7 23.56 -0.40 12.26
CA PRO A 7 23.59 0.80 13.08
C PRO A 7 22.26 1.09 13.78
N LYS A 8 22.31 1.59 15.03
CA LYS A 8 21.10 1.86 15.85
C LYS A 8 20.09 2.80 15.19
N TRP A 9 20.49 3.69 14.31
CA TRP A 9 19.58 4.59 13.60
C TRP A 9 18.71 3.90 12.54
N TYR A 10 19.03 2.65 12.18
CA TYR A 10 18.19 1.78 11.35
C TYR A 10 17.21 0.91 12.15
N THR A 11 17.11 1.08 13.48
CA THR A 11 16.25 0.23 14.33
C THR A 11 14.80 0.16 13.85
N HIS A 12 14.28 1.25 13.28
CA HIS A 12 12.91 1.33 12.76
C HIS A 12 12.84 1.28 11.22
N ASN A 13 13.94 0.99 10.54
CA ASN A 13 13.91 0.78 9.11
C ASN A 13 13.30 -0.59 8.81
N MET A 14 12.07 -0.59 8.34
CA MET A 14 11.35 -1.80 7.95
C MET A 14 11.46 -2.00 6.45
N ASP A 15 12.58 -2.57 5.99
CA ASP A 15 12.73 -2.97 4.58
C ASP A 15 11.66 -3.99 4.14
N PHE A 16 11.02 -4.67 5.10
CA PHE A 16 9.90 -5.61 4.93
C PHE A 16 8.55 -5.02 5.34
N GLN A 17 8.34 -3.71 5.15
CA GLN A 17 7.13 -3.02 5.61
C GLN A 17 5.83 -3.70 5.16
N LEU A 18 5.76 -4.22 3.93
CA LEU A 18 4.56 -4.89 3.42
C LEU A 18 4.29 -6.24 4.09
N ASP A 19 5.34 -7.02 4.37
CA ASP A 19 5.21 -8.31 5.08
C ASP A 19 4.82 -8.07 6.55
N TYR A 20 5.33 -6.98 7.15
CA TYR A 20 4.92 -6.56 8.48
C TYR A 20 3.45 -6.12 8.52
N GLU A 21 2.99 -5.37 7.52
CA GLU A 21 1.58 -4.98 7.38
C GLU A 21 0.66 -6.21 7.21
N ASP A 22 1.09 -7.22 6.43
CA ASP A 22 0.35 -8.49 6.29
C ASP A 22 0.25 -9.27 7.60
N TRP A 23 1.38 -9.37 8.31
CA TRP A 23 1.41 -10.01 9.63
C TRP A 23 0.48 -9.26 10.60
N LEU A 24 0.58 -7.93 10.65
CA LEU A 24 -0.25 -7.11 11.52
C LEU A 24 -1.75 -7.24 11.20
N ALA A 25 -2.12 -7.27 9.92
CA ALA A 25 -3.50 -7.47 9.50
C ALA A 25 -4.04 -8.83 10.00
N THR A 26 -3.21 -9.87 9.92
CA THR A 26 -3.52 -11.21 10.43
C THR A 26 -3.75 -11.20 11.94
N GLU A 27 -2.85 -10.59 12.71
CA GLU A 27 -2.97 -10.48 14.17
C GLU A 27 -4.21 -9.65 14.59
N CYS A 28 -4.56 -8.63 13.81
CA CYS A 28 -5.73 -7.79 14.06
C CYS A 28 -7.05 -8.38 13.54
N GLY A 29 -7.02 -9.49 12.79
CA GLY A 29 -8.21 -10.02 12.11
C GLY A 29 -8.75 -9.11 11.00
N SER A 30 -7.91 -8.19 10.49
CA SER A 30 -8.22 -7.31 9.37
C SER A 30 -7.87 -7.99 8.05
N PRO A 31 -8.58 -7.68 6.94
CA PRO A 31 -8.10 -8.06 5.63
C PRO A 31 -6.69 -7.48 5.38
N PRO A 32 -5.80 -8.25 4.72
CA PRO A 32 -4.48 -7.74 4.32
C PRO A 32 -4.62 -6.65 3.24
N PRO A 33 -3.60 -5.79 3.08
CA PRO A 33 -3.59 -4.76 2.04
C PRO A 33 -3.80 -5.35 0.63
N GLU A 34 -4.48 -4.59 -0.21
CA GLU A 34 -4.86 -5.01 -1.55
C GLU A 34 -3.62 -5.26 -2.43
N LYS A 35 -3.71 -6.24 -3.33
CA LYS A 35 -2.59 -6.61 -4.21
C LYS A 35 -2.16 -5.46 -5.11
N TRP A 36 -3.12 -4.73 -5.69
CA TRP A 36 -2.86 -3.58 -6.55
C TRP A 36 -2.07 -2.50 -5.79
N ARG A 37 -2.36 -2.30 -4.50
CA ARG A 37 -1.70 -1.31 -3.65
C ARG A 37 -0.24 -1.65 -3.40
N LYS A 38 0.06 -2.94 -3.14
CA LYS A 38 1.45 -3.43 -3.03
C LYS A 38 2.21 -3.26 -4.35
N GLN A 39 1.57 -3.57 -5.48
CA GLN A 39 2.19 -3.40 -6.80
C GLN A 39 2.50 -1.92 -7.11
N MET A 40 1.57 -1.01 -6.83
CA MET A 40 1.82 0.43 -6.96
C MET A 40 3.00 0.90 -6.11
N PHE A 41 3.12 0.41 -4.87
CA PHE A 41 4.25 0.73 -4.00
C PHE A 41 5.59 0.30 -4.61
N PHE A 42 5.70 -0.92 -5.15
CA PHE A 42 6.94 -1.41 -5.76
C PHE A 42 7.33 -0.64 -7.01
N ILE A 43 6.37 -0.41 -7.92
CA ILE A 43 6.60 0.35 -9.15
C ILE A 43 7.01 1.79 -8.79
N ALA A 44 6.37 2.40 -7.80
CA ALA A 44 6.73 3.74 -7.36
C ALA A 44 8.13 3.82 -6.76
N ARG A 45 8.51 2.83 -5.94
CA ARG A 45 9.86 2.76 -5.36
C ARG A 45 10.91 2.55 -6.44
N GLU A 46 10.65 1.72 -7.45
CA GLU A 46 11.54 1.50 -8.58
C GLU A 46 11.67 2.76 -9.44
N LYS A 47 10.56 3.43 -9.74
CA LYS A 47 10.56 4.65 -10.54
C LYS A 47 11.27 5.81 -9.84
N LEU A 48 11.07 5.95 -8.53
CA LEU A 48 11.82 6.92 -7.73
C LEU A 48 13.33 6.68 -7.80
N LYS A 49 13.77 5.41 -7.82
CA LYS A 49 15.20 5.06 -7.92
C LYS A 49 15.77 5.29 -9.31
N THR A 50 14.98 5.03 -10.36
CA THR A 50 15.45 5.03 -11.75
C THR A 50 15.27 6.37 -12.45
N GLN A 51 14.22 7.13 -12.10
CA GLN A 51 13.78 8.35 -12.77
C GLN A 51 13.26 9.39 -11.75
N PRO A 52 14.09 9.83 -10.79
CA PRO A 52 13.67 10.68 -9.66
C PRO A 52 13.10 12.05 -10.07
N GLU A 53 13.41 12.54 -11.27
CA GLU A 53 12.94 13.80 -11.81
C GLU A 53 11.51 13.74 -12.39
N ILE A 54 11.10 12.59 -12.94
CA ILE A 54 9.80 12.45 -13.62
C ILE A 54 8.88 11.43 -12.96
N TYR A 55 9.32 10.74 -11.91
CA TYR A 55 8.52 9.69 -11.28
C TYR A 55 7.16 10.20 -10.77
N ARG A 56 6.97 11.50 -10.51
CA ARG A 56 5.67 12.01 -10.07
C ARG A 56 4.68 12.22 -11.22
N ASP A 57 5.19 12.56 -12.40
CA ASP A 57 4.38 13.09 -13.50
C ASP A 57 4.11 12.06 -14.61
N GLN A 58 4.97 11.06 -14.75
CA GLN A 58 4.86 10.06 -15.81
C GLN A 58 4.67 8.68 -15.19
N TRP A 59 3.65 7.94 -15.62
CA TRP A 59 3.38 6.56 -15.20
C TRP A 59 2.75 5.75 -16.33
N ASP A 60 2.95 4.43 -16.29
CA ASP A 60 2.30 3.45 -17.18
C ASP A 60 1.59 2.39 -16.31
N ASP A 61 0.77 2.85 -15.37
CA ASP A 61 0.10 2.05 -14.35
C ASP A 61 -1.44 2.10 -14.48
N ASN A 62 -1.94 2.37 -15.70
CA ASN A 62 -3.36 2.52 -16.00
C ASN A 62 -4.20 1.33 -15.48
N ASP A 63 -3.68 0.10 -15.58
CA ASP A 63 -4.36 -1.10 -15.10
C ASP A 63 -4.48 -1.17 -13.56
N LEU A 64 -3.49 -0.65 -12.83
CA LEU A 64 -3.51 -0.62 -11.36
C LEU A 64 -4.45 0.48 -10.85
N ILE A 65 -4.47 1.62 -11.53
CA ILE A 65 -5.42 2.70 -11.25
C ILE A 65 -6.86 2.21 -11.43
N ILE A 66 -7.16 1.50 -12.53
CA ILE A 66 -8.49 0.91 -12.76
C ILE A 66 -8.86 -0.07 -11.64
N GLN A 67 -7.95 -0.95 -11.22
CA GLN A 67 -8.19 -1.89 -10.12
C GLN A 67 -8.49 -1.18 -8.79
N ALA A 68 -7.74 -0.12 -8.48
CA ALA A 68 -7.97 0.70 -7.30
C ALA A 68 -9.37 1.33 -7.33
N HIS A 69 -9.76 1.93 -8.46
CA HIS A 69 -11.09 2.54 -8.62
C HIS A 69 -12.22 1.53 -8.47
N GLN A 70 -12.08 0.33 -9.05
CA GLN A 70 -13.08 -0.74 -8.91
C GLN A 70 -13.23 -1.19 -7.46
N ASP A 71 -12.14 -1.24 -6.70
CA ASP A 71 -12.19 -1.61 -5.30
C ASP A 71 -12.84 -0.51 -4.44
N PHE A 72 -12.47 0.76 -4.67
CA PHE A 72 -13.07 1.90 -3.99
C PHE A 72 -14.58 2.05 -4.25
N ALA A 73 -15.06 1.68 -5.44
CA ALA A 73 -16.48 1.74 -5.79
C ALA A 73 -17.39 0.90 -4.87
N LYS A 74 -16.85 -0.17 -4.28
CA LYS A 74 -17.57 -1.02 -3.31
C LYS A 74 -17.98 -0.20 -2.09
N TYR A 75 -17.02 0.52 -1.52
CA TYR A 75 -17.23 1.31 -0.31
C TYR A 75 -18.11 2.55 -0.54
N ILE A 76 -18.07 3.16 -1.73
CA ILE A 76 -18.93 4.31 -2.07
C ILE A 76 -20.41 3.87 -2.14
N THR A 77 -20.67 2.70 -2.71
CA THR A 77 -22.02 2.14 -2.79
C THR A 77 -22.54 1.74 -1.41
N ASP A 78 -21.68 1.13 -0.60
CA ASP A 78 -22.02 0.71 0.77
C ASP A 78 -22.32 1.91 1.68
N LEU A 79 -21.56 3.00 1.57
CA LEU A 79 -21.80 4.24 2.33
C LEU A 79 -23.17 4.85 2.01
N ALA A 80 -23.59 4.86 0.73
CA ALA A 80 -24.90 5.36 0.33
C ALA A 80 -26.06 4.49 0.84
N GLN A 81 -25.84 3.19 1.03
CA GLN A 81 -26.84 2.28 1.59
C GLN A 81 -26.95 2.41 3.11
N VAL A 82 -25.83 2.53 3.82
CA VAL A 82 -25.80 2.74 5.29
C VAL A 82 -26.50 4.05 5.68
N GLN A 83 -26.31 5.12 4.89
CA GLN A 83 -27.01 6.39 5.11
C GLN A 83 -28.53 6.29 4.91
N LYS A 84 -28.99 5.50 3.93
CA LYS A 84 -30.43 5.27 3.69
C LYS A 84 -31.11 4.44 4.77
N LEU A 85 -30.40 3.55 5.46
CA LEU A 85 -30.93 2.72 6.55
C LEU A 85 -30.96 3.45 7.91
N SER A 86 -30.29 4.60 8.01
CA SER A 86 -30.18 5.40 9.24
C SER A 86 -31.13 6.61 9.26
N THR A 87 -32.04 6.72 8.29
CA THR A 87 -33.08 7.77 8.16
C THR A 87 -34.45 7.12 8.18
#